data_AF-A0A8C4QX86-F1
#
_entry.id   AF-A0A8C4QX86-F1
#
_cell.length_a   1.000
_cell.length_b   1.000
_cell.length_c   1.000
_cell.angle_alpha   90.00
_cell.angle_beta   90.00
_cell.angle_gamma   90.00
#
_symmetry.space_group_name_H-M   'P 1'
#
loop_
_entity.id
_entity.type
_entity.pdbx_description
1 polymer ?
#
loop_
_entity_poly.entity_id
_entity_poly.type
_entity_poly.pdbx_seq_one_letter_code
_entity_poly.pdbx_strand_id
1 'polypeptide(L)'
;MHEQEQSILKQMAMKALRSDRLGSALAWSIQAKDSAFVTRITDRLLKDYLSFGFLSHLDIIDNLGPSMLVSDRLTFLAKYREFHQLFGKNRYKEAAQLLLSLMMARVAPRYFLPNLMTDALPLLTHEKVVFSSQQCYKLLECLQEMVTGRNTESAV
;
A
#
# COMPACT_ATOMS: atom_id res chain seq x y z
N MET A 1 -23.09 12.26 -22.78
CA MET A 1 -23.70 11.81 -21.50
C MET A 1 -22.66 11.33 -20.48
N HIS A 2 -21.57 10.65 -20.86
CA HIS A 2 -20.52 10.22 -19.91
C HIS A 2 -19.78 11.33 -19.13
N GLU A 3 -19.69 12.54 -19.68
CA GLU A 3 -18.99 13.66 -19.03
C GLU A 3 -19.75 14.21 -17.81
N GLN A 4 -21.09 14.16 -17.84
CA GLN A 4 -21.93 14.56 -16.71
C GLN A 4 -21.89 13.53 -15.58
N GLU A 5 -21.85 12.24 -15.92
CA GLU A 5 -21.71 11.14 -14.96
C GLU A 5 -20.36 11.22 -14.22
N GLN A 6 -19.26 11.46 -14.94
CA GLN A 6 -17.93 11.66 -14.33
C GLN A 6 -17.89 12.89 -13.42
N SER A 7 -18.55 13.99 -13.80
CA SER A 7 -18.64 15.20 -12.97
C SER A 7 -19.39 14.94 -11.65
N ILE A 8 -20.51 14.20 -11.69
CA ILE A 8 -21.30 13.83 -10.50
C ILE A 8 -20.48 12.91 -9.58
N LEU A 9 -19.82 11.88 -10.13
CA LEU A 9 -18.99 10.96 -9.36
C LEU A 9 -17.83 11.69 -8.66
N LYS A 10 -17.20 12.64 -9.36
CA LYS A 10 -16.13 13.49 -8.82
C LYS A 10 -16.63 14.37 -7.67
N GLN A 11 -17.81 14.98 -7.81
CA GLN A 11 -18.41 15.76 -6.72
C GLN A 11 -18.78 14.90 -5.51
N MET A 12 -19.30 13.70 -5.72
CA MET A 12 -19.62 12.74 -4.66
C MET A 12 -18.37 12.26 -3.93
N ALA A 13 -17.28 11.98 -4.66
CA ALA A 13 -16.00 11.60 -4.07
C ALA A 13 -15.37 12.76 -3.26
N MET A 14 -15.44 14.00 -3.75
CA MET A 14 -15.02 15.19 -3.00
C MET A 14 -15.86 15.43 -1.75
N LYS A 15 -17.19 15.19 -1.82
CA LYS A 15 -18.07 15.30 -0.66
C LYS A 15 -17.76 14.25 0.39
N ALA A 16 -17.54 12.99 -0.02
CA ALA A 16 -17.14 11.90 0.86
C ALA A 16 -15.77 12.17 1.52
N LEU A 17 -14.82 12.76 0.79
CA LEU A 17 -13.51 13.18 1.31
C LEU A 17 -13.64 14.27 2.39
N ARG A 18 -14.59 15.22 2.25
CA ARG A 18 -14.88 16.24 3.27
C ARG A 18 -15.55 15.67 4.52
N SER A 19 -16.20 14.53 4.37
CA SER A 19 -16.87 13.81 5.46
C SER A 19 -16.00 12.71 6.09
N ASP A 20 -14.70 12.69 5.79
CA ASP A 20 -13.71 11.70 6.24
C ASP A 20 -14.04 10.23 5.88
N ARG A 21 -14.96 10.04 4.92
CA ARG A 21 -15.36 8.73 4.42
C ARG A 21 -14.48 8.32 3.25
N LEU A 22 -13.20 8.09 3.54
CA LEU A 22 -12.17 7.80 2.53
C LEU A 22 -12.50 6.56 1.68
N GLY A 23 -13.07 5.52 2.28
CA GLY A 23 -13.47 4.31 1.55
C GLY A 23 -14.61 4.55 0.55
N SER A 24 -15.60 5.37 0.90
CA SER A 24 -16.66 5.77 -0.04
C SER A 24 -16.11 6.68 -1.14
N ALA A 25 -15.22 7.61 -0.80
CA ALA A 25 -14.55 8.47 -1.78
C ALA A 25 -13.75 7.63 -2.79
N LEU A 26 -13.05 6.60 -2.34
CA LEU A 26 -12.30 5.67 -3.18
C LEU A 26 -13.22 4.89 -4.12
N ALA A 27 -14.32 4.33 -3.62
CA ALA A 27 -15.28 3.57 -4.43
C ALA A 27 -15.87 4.43 -5.57
N TRP A 28 -16.30 5.66 -5.28
CA TRP A 28 -16.80 6.59 -6.30
C TRP A 28 -15.71 6.99 -7.31
N SER A 29 -14.46 7.13 -6.87
CA SER A 29 -13.33 7.50 -7.74
C SER A 29 -12.94 6.37 -8.69
N ILE A 30 -13.01 5.12 -8.22
CA ILE A 30 -12.81 3.92 -9.03
C ILE A 30 -13.91 3.83 -10.10
N GLN A 31 -15.16 4.06 -9.70
CA GLN A 31 -16.30 4.06 -10.64
C GLN A 31 -16.18 5.19 -11.68
N ALA A 32 -15.60 6.34 -11.30
CA ALA A 32 -15.29 7.44 -12.21
C ALA A 32 -14.11 7.16 -13.16
N LYS A 33 -13.36 6.06 -12.96
CA LYS A 33 -12.11 5.72 -13.66
C LYS A 33 -11.04 6.82 -13.60
N ASP A 34 -11.05 7.65 -12.56
CA ASP A 34 -10.05 8.71 -12.36
C ASP A 34 -8.84 8.15 -11.58
N SER A 35 -7.88 7.57 -12.31
CA SER A 35 -6.70 6.93 -11.72
C SER A 35 -5.82 7.89 -10.92
N ALA A 36 -5.74 9.16 -11.34
CA ALA A 36 -4.98 10.19 -10.63
C ALA A 36 -5.62 10.51 -9.27
N PHE A 37 -6.95 10.64 -9.23
CA PHE A 37 -7.66 10.91 -7.99
C PHE A 37 -7.68 9.70 -7.04
N VAL A 38 -7.83 8.48 -7.59
CA VAL A 38 -7.65 7.23 -6.83
C VAL A 38 -6.26 7.18 -6.19
N THR A 39 -5.21 7.50 -6.95
CA THR A 39 -3.84 7.53 -6.44
C THR A 39 -3.68 8.52 -5.29
N ARG A 40 -4.25 9.72 -5.41
CA ARG A 40 -4.19 10.75 -4.35
C ARG A 40 -4.91 10.32 -3.06
N ILE A 41 -6.11 9.75 -3.18
CA ILE A 41 -6.86 9.25 -2.01
C ILE A 41 -6.10 8.11 -1.34
N THR A 42 -5.57 7.18 -2.15
CA THR A 42 -4.81 6.04 -1.64
C THR A 42 -3.51 6.49 -0.95
N ASP A 43 -2.80 7.46 -1.51
CA ASP A 43 -1.59 8.01 -0.91
C ASP A 43 -1.88 8.68 0.45
N ARG A 44 -3.01 9.37 0.56
CA ARG A 44 -3.47 9.93 1.85
C ARG A 44 -3.78 8.82 2.86
N LEU A 45 -4.50 7.78 2.45
CA LEU A 45 -4.80 6.63 3.32
C LEU A 45 -3.52 5.97 3.87
N LEU A 46 -2.48 5.83 3.04
CA LEU A 46 -1.19 5.28 3.47
C LEU A 46 -0.49 6.19 4.48
N LYS A 47 -0.53 7.51 4.29
CA LYS A 47 0.05 8.48 5.23
C LYS A 47 -0.70 8.53 6.56
N ASP A 48 -2.02 8.46 6.51
CA ASP A 48 -2.86 8.41 7.71
C ASP A 48 -2.55 7.12 8.49
N TYR A 49 -2.36 5.99 7.81
CA TYR A 49 -1.91 4.75 8.47
C TYR A 49 -0.56 4.91 9.17
N LEU A 50 0.43 5.51 8.51
CA LEU A 50 1.74 5.76 9.12
C LEU A 50 1.65 6.65 10.37
N SER A 51 0.70 7.59 10.40
CA SER A 51 0.56 8.56 11.47
C SER A 51 -0.22 8.01 12.67
N PHE A 52 -1.29 7.25 12.41
CA PHE A 52 -2.21 6.78 13.45
C PHE A 52 -2.03 5.30 13.81
N GLY A 53 -1.29 4.52 13.01
CA GLY A 53 -1.05 3.09 13.23
C GLY A 53 -2.26 2.18 12.94
N PHE A 54 -3.42 2.75 12.60
CA PHE A 54 -4.65 2.01 12.33
C PHE A 54 -5.18 2.32 10.92
N LEU A 55 -5.46 1.26 10.15
CA LEU A 55 -6.19 1.35 8.88
C LEU A 55 -7.67 1.03 9.13
N SER A 56 -8.40 1.98 9.69
CA SER A 56 -9.78 1.79 10.19
C SER A 56 -10.83 1.42 9.14
N HIS A 57 -10.52 1.50 7.84
CA HIS A 57 -11.50 1.38 6.76
C HIS A 57 -11.04 0.50 5.59
N LEU A 58 -10.27 -0.54 5.90
CA LEU A 58 -9.77 -1.44 4.86
C LEU A 58 -10.87 -2.33 4.29
N ASP A 59 -11.93 -2.73 5.01
CA ASP A 59 -12.97 -3.69 4.55
C ASP A 59 -13.54 -3.40 3.16
N ILE A 60 -13.56 -2.13 2.77
CA ILE A 60 -14.00 -1.69 1.45
C ILE A 60 -13.04 -2.18 0.34
N ILE A 61 -11.73 -2.25 0.62
CA ILE A 61 -10.67 -2.69 -0.29
C ILE A 61 -10.78 -4.19 -0.60
N ASP A 62 -11.22 -5.03 0.34
CA ASP A 62 -11.42 -6.47 0.09
C ASP A 62 -12.52 -6.71 -0.96
N ASN A 63 -13.46 -5.78 -1.07
CA ASN A 63 -14.59 -5.87 -2.00
C ASN A 63 -14.31 -5.23 -3.37
N LEU A 64 -13.11 -4.67 -3.60
CA LEU A 64 -12.79 -3.98 -4.86
C LEU A 64 -12.46 -4.93 -6.01
N GLY A 65 -12.08 -6.19 -5.73
CA GLY A 65 -11.80 -7.19 -6.75
C GLY A 65 -10.83 -6.68 -7.84
N PRO A 66 -11.13 -6.85 -9.14
CA PRO A 66 -10.28 -6.39 -10.24
C PRO A 66 -10.02 -4.87 -10.28
N SER A 67 -10.88 -4.07 -9.64
CA SER A 67 -10.79 -2.61 -9.67
C SER A 67 -9.61 -2.03 -8.88
N MET A 68 -8.87 -2.87 -8.14
CA MET A 68 -7.60 -2.46 -7.50
C MET A 68 -6.50 -2.10 -8.51
N LEU A 69 -6.57 -2.66 -9.74
CA LEU A 69 -5.57 -2.47 -10.79
C LEU A 69 -5.65 -1.10 -11.50
N VAL A 70 -6.56 -0.22 -11.05
CA VAL A 70 -6.73 1.14 -11.61
C VAL A 70 -5.54 2.06 -11.25
N SER A 71 -4.79 1.74 -10.18
CA SER A 71 -3.61 2.48 -9.77
C SER A 71 -2.60 1.56 -9.08
N ASP A 72 -1.32 1.75 -9.36
CA ASP A 72 -0.22 1.06 -8.66
C ASP A 72 -0.27 1.31 -7.15
N ARG A 73 -0.63 2.52 -6.73
CA ARG A 73 -0.74 2.88 -5.31
C ARG A 73 -1.86 2.09 -4.63
N LEU A 74 -2.99 1.94 -5.31
CA LEU A 74 -4.13 1.15 -4.82
C LEU A 74 -3.81 -0.34 -4.80
N THR A 75 -3.13 -0.83 -5.83
CA THR A 75 -2.63 -2.20 -5.89
C THR A 75 -1.68 -2.49 -4.73
N PHE A 76 -0.75 -1.57 -4.45
CA PHE A 76 0.13 -1.65 -3.29
C PHE A 76 -0.66 -1.73 -1.98
N LEU A 77 -1.63 -0.83 -1.75
CA LEU A 77 -2.43 -0.83 -0.53
C LEU A 77 -3.21 -2.15 -0.35
N ALA A 78 -3.81 -2.67 -1.42
CA ALA A 78 -4.52 -3.94 -1.40
C ALA A 78 -3.58 -5.12 -1.05
N LYS A 79 -2.41 -5.19 -1.69
CA LYS A 79 -1.40 -6.23 -1.41
C LYS A 79 -0.78 -6.10 -0.01
N TYR A 80 -0.58 -4.88 0.46
CA TYR A 80 -0.09 -4.64 1.81
C TYR A 80 -1.12 -5.07 2.87
N ARG A 81 -2.42 -4.95 2.58
CA ARG A 81 -3.46 -5.57 3.42
C ARG A 81 -3.39 -7.08 3.43
N GLU A 82 -3.30 -7.68 2.23
CA GLU A 82 -3.21 -9.14 2.07
C GLU A 82 -2.03 -9.71 2.88
N PHE A 83 -0.91 -8.99 2.92
CA PHE A 83 0.22 -9.30 3.81
C PHE A 83 -0.20 -9.39 5.29
N HIS A 84 -0.86 -8.38 5.83
CA HIS A 84 -1.32 -8.38 7.23
C HIS A 84 -2.35 -9.50 7.50
N GLN A 85 -3.22 -9.82 6.54
CA GLN A 85 -4.14 -10.96 6.65
C GLN A 85 -3.41 -12.30 6.68
N LEU A 86 -2.38 -12.50 5.84
CA LEU A 86 -1.55 -13.70 5.84
C LEU A 86 -0.77 -13.82 7.15
N PHE A 87 -0.22 -12.70 7.64
CA PHE A 87 0.49 -12.62 8.91
C PHE A 87 -0.42 -13.04 10.07
N GLY A 88 -1.63 -12.47 10.17
CA GLY A 88 -2.61 -12.84 11.20
C GLY A 88 -3.12 -14.28 11.11
N LYS A 89 -3.05 -14.92 9.94
CA LYS A 89 -3.37 -16.34 9.73
C LYS A 89 -2.18 -17.27 9.98
N ASN A 90 -1.06 -16.78 10.52
CA ASN A 90 0.20 -17.51 10.72
C ASN A 90 0.83 -18.07 9.42
N ARG A 91 0.47 -17.53 8.24
CA ARG A 91 1.01 -17.94 6.93
C ARG A 91 2.30 -17.16 6.63
N TYR A 92 3.28 -17.27 7.52
CA TYR A 92 4.47 -16.41 7.54
C TYR A 92 5.32 -16.47 6.26
N LYS A 93 5.50 -17.66 5.67
CA LYS A 93 6.27 -17.82 4.42
C LYS A 93 5.64 -17.05 3.26
N GLU A 94 4.31 -17.06 3.17
CA GLU A 94 3.57 -16.39 2.11
C GLU A 94 3.53 -14.88 2.35
N ALA A 95 3.35 -14.46 3.60
CA ALA A 95 3.47 -13.06 3.99
C ALA A 95 4.87 -12.51 3.64
N ALA A 96 5.94 -13.24 3.96
CA ALA A 96 7.31 -12.86 3.63
C ALA A 96 7.56 -12.74 2.12
N GLN A 97 7.08 -13.71 1.34
CA GLN A 97 7.20 -13.67 -0.12
C GLN A 97 6.44 -12.46 -0.70
N LEU A 98 5.24 -12.18 -0.20
CA LEU A 98 4.44 -11.04 -0.64
C LEU A 98 5.11 -9.71 -0.27
N LEU A 99 5.59 -9.58 0.97
CA LEU A 99 6.30 -8.39 1.43
C LEU A 99 7.53 -8.10 0.56
N LEU A 100 8.33 -9.13 0.27
CA LEU A 100 9.50 -9.01 -0.59
C LEU A 100 9.10 -8.60 -2.02
N SER A 101 8.00 -9.15 -2.55
CA SER A 101 7.49 -8.77 -3.87
C SER A 101 7.09 -7.30 -3.93
N LEU A 102 6.49 -6.77 -2.85
CA LEU A 102 6.08 -5.36 -2.77
C LEU A 102 7.30 -4.41 -2.75
N MET A 103 8.37 -4.81 -2.07
CA MET A 103 9.63 -4.05 -2.05
C MET A 103 10.32 -4.09 -3.42
N MET A 104 10.52 -5.28 -3.99
CA MET A 104 11.30 -5.47 -5.21
C MET A 104 10.58 -4.95 -6.47
N ALA A 105 9.26 -5.05 -6.54
CA ALA A 105 8.49 -4.57 -7.69
C ALA A 105 8.38 -3.04 -7.75
N ARG A 106 8.97 -2.30 -6.79
CA ARG A 106 8.97 -0.82 -6.72
C ARG A 106 7.56 -0.18 -6.76
N VAL A 107 6.54 -0.94 -6.38
CA VAL A 107 5.14 -0.48 -6.28
C VAL A 107 4.93 0.30 -4.97
N ALA A 108 5.73 -0.03 -3.94
CA ALA A 108 5.70 0.66 -2.66
C ALA A 108 6.24 2.12 -2.78
N PRO A 109 5.54 3.11 -2.21
CA PRO A 109 6.09 4.46 -2.07
C PRO A 109 7.42 4.46 -1.31
N ARG A 110 8.39 5.27 -1.76
CA ARG A 110 9.69 5.41 -1.08
C ARG A 110 9.57 5.76 0.41
N TYR A 111 8.66 6.68 0.75
CA TYR A 111 8.42 7.08 2.15
C TYR A 111 7.88 5.95 3.02
N PHE A 112 7.30 4.92 2.41
CA PHE A 112 6.63 3.81 3.11
C PHE A 112 7.54 2.58 3.24
N LEU A 113 8.62 2.48 2.45
CA LEU A 113 9.60 1.39 2.52
C LEU A 113 10.19 1.15 3.94
N PRO A 114 10.48 2.18 4.77
CA PRO A 114 10.95 1.94 6.14
C PRO A 114 9.94 1.15 6.99
N ASN A 115 8.65 1.37 6.79
CA ASN A 115 7.61 0.59 7.46
C ASN A 115 7.57 -0.85 6.97
N LEU A 116 7.67 -1.12 5.65
CA LEU A 116 7.77 -2.50 5.17
C LEU A 116 8.99 -3.22 5.76
N MET A 117 10.14 -2.54 5.90
CA MET A 117 11.31 -3.16 6.52
C MET A 117 11.08 -3.47 7.99
N THR A 118 10.37 -2.59 8.70
CA THR A 118 9.98 -2.83 10.09
C THR A 118 9.05 -4.05 10.18
N ASP A 119 8.11 -4.20 9.23
CA ASP A 119 7.22 -5.36 9.15
C ASP A 119 7.94 -6.66 8.77
N ALA A 120 9.13 -6.59 8.17
CA ALA A 120 9.97 -7.75 7.92
C ALA A 120 10.67 -8.25 9.19
N LEU A 121 10.87 -7.40 10.21
CA LEU A 121 11.60 -7.77 11.43
C LEU A 121 10.97 -8.95 12.17
N PRO A 122 9.65 -8.97 12.46
CA PRO A 122 9.02 -10.11 13.14
C PRO A 122 9.17 -11.42 12.36
N LEU A 123 9.21 -11.35 11.02
CA LEU A 123 9.39 -12.50 10.14
C LEU A 123 10.84 -13.00 10.11
N LEU A 124 11.81 -12.10 10.28
CA LEU A 124 13.24 -12.42 10.36
C LEU A 124 13.61 -13.02 11.73
N THR A 125 12.97 -12.55 12.80
CA THR A 125 13.22 -13.02 14.17
C THR A 125 12.35 -14.22 14.57
N HIS A 126 11.53 -14.72 13.65
CA HIS A 126 10.63 -15.84 13.91
C HIS A 126 11.41 -17.14 14.16
N GLU A 127 10.95 -17.98 15.10
CA GLU A 127 11.64 -19.22 15.51
C GLU A 127 11.90 -20.17 14.34
N LYS A 128 10.95 -20.23 13.41
CA LYS A 128 11.09 -20.98 12.14
C LYS A 128 11.68 -20.09 11.07
N VAL A 129 12.61 -20.64 10.29
CA VAL A 129 13.18 -19.95 9.11
C VAL A 129 12.07 -19.62 8.11
N VAL A 130 11.73 -18.33 8.03
CA VAL A 130 10.73 -17.80 7.08
C VAL A 130 11.39 -17.35 5.78
N PHE A 131 12.51 -16.63 5.88
CA PHE A 131 13.27 -16.15 4.72
C PHE A 131 14.42 -17.10 4.37
N SER A 132 14.61 -17.38 3.08
CA SER A 132 15.80 -18.02 2.57
C SER A 132 16.98 -17.05 2.51
N SER A 133 18.21 -17.56 2.44
CA SER A 133 19.40 -16.72 2.28
C SER A 133 19.29 -15.78 1.07
N GLN A 134 18.74 -16.25 -0.04
CA GLN A 134 18.53 -15.42 -1.23
C GLN A 134 17.50 -14.30 -1.00
N GLN A 135 16.44 -14.57 -0.24
CA GLN A 135 15.46 -13.54 0.12
C GLN A 135 16.07 -12.52 1.11
N CYS A 136 16.90 -12.95 2.05
CA CYS A 136 17.64 -12.06 2.94
C CYS A 136 18.60 -11.14 2.16
N TYR A 137 19.32 -11.66 1.17
CA TYR A 137 20.17 -10.81 0.31
C TYR A 137 19.37 -9.73 -0.42
N LYS A 138 18.18 -10.06 -0.93
CA LYS A 138 17.29 -9.07 -1.57
C LYS A 138 16.79 -8.00 -0.59
N LEU A 139 16.49 -8.39 0.66
CA LEU A 139 16.14 -7.42 1.72
C LEU A 139 17.30 -6.47 2.01
N LEU A 140 18.53 -7.02 2.11
CA LEU A 140 19.74 -6.21 2.32
C LEU A 140 20.01 -5.26 1.15
N GLU A 141 19.84 -5.72 -0.09
CA GLU A 141 19.96 -4.89 -1.29
C GLU A 141 18.96 -3.72 -1.25
N CYS A 142 17.68 -4.00 -0.96
CA CYS A 142 16.66 -2.96 -0.81
C CYS A 142 16.97 -1.99 0.34
N LEU A 143 17.51 -2.49 1.46
CA LEU A 143 17.96 -1.65 2.57
C LEU A 143 19.12 -0.75 2.15
N GLN A 144 20.10 -1.28 1.42
CA GLN A 144 21.23 -0.53 0.91
C GLN A 144 20.79 0.56 -0.07
N GLU A 145 19.85 0.27 -0.98
CA GLU A 145 19.26 1.28 -1.87
C GLU A 145 18.61 2.42 -1.07
N MET A 146 17.90 2.11 0.01
CA MET A 146 17.28 3.13 0.85
C MET A 146 18.29 4.00 1.60
N VAL A 147 19.36 3.40 2.13
CA VAL A 147 20.39 4.14 2.86
C VAL A 147 21.22 5.01 1.91
N THR A 148 21.60 4.48 0.75
CA THR A 148 22.36 5.22 -0.26
C THR A 148 21.53 6.34 -0.89
N GLY A 149 20.24 6.12 -1.15
CA GLY A 149 19.32 7.15 -1.64
C GLY A 149 19.07 8.29 -0.66
N ARG A 150 19.11 8.04 0.66
CA ARG A 150 19.02 9.12 1.67
C ARG A 150 20.25 10.02 1.68
N ASN A 151 21.43 9.46 1.41
CA ASN A 151 22.68 10.22 1.41
C ASN A 151 22.77 11.22 0.24
N THR A 152 22.04 10.99 -0.86
CA THR A 152 21.98 11.95 -1.97
C THR A 152 21.00 13.11 -1.74
N GLU A 153 20.02 12.97 -0.84
CA GLU A 153 19.04 14.03 -0.53
C GLU A 153 19.48 14.96 0.60
N SER A 154 20.52 14.60 1.37
CA SER A 154 21.11 15.47 2.43
C SER A 154 22.32 16.31 1.96
N ALA A 155 22.68 16.24 0.68
CA ALA A 155 23.83 16.94 0.09
C ALA A 155 23.44 18.07 -0.88
N VAL A 156 22.17 18.50 -0.87
CA VAL A 156 21.65 19.62 -1.69
C VAL A 156 21.01 20.67 -0.81
#